data_AF-A0A957NQA6-F1
#
_entry.id   AF-A0A957NQA6-F1
#
_cell.length_a   1.000
_cell.length_b   1.000
_cell.length_c   1.000
_cell.angle_alpha   90.00
_cell.angle_beta   90.00
_cell.angle_gamma   90.00
#
_symmetry.space_group_name_H-M   'P 1'
#
loop_
_entity.id
_entity.type
_entity.pdbx_description
1 polymer ?
#
loop_
_entity_poly.entity_id
_entity_poly.type
_entity_poly.pdbx_seq_one_letter_code
_entity_poly.pdbx_strand_id
1 'polypeptide(L)'
;MGNAIAKMRPEGKQNLSAPEWLLYNILEMRFIEGRKVREIADRLAMSESDLYRKQRVAIGQIARLLTEMEQDNSGEYDMRLALSDMTTNGAVAP
;
A
#
# COMPACT_ATOMS: atom_id res chain seq x y z
N MET A 1 -2.18 -4.18 -5.75
CA MET A 1 -1.08 -4.22 -4.76
C MET A 1 -0.08 -3.09 -4.93
N GLY A 2 0.42 -2.81 -6.14
CA GLY A 2 1.40 -1.72 -6.39
C GLY A 2 0.99 -0.35 -5.83
N ASN A 3 -0.28 0.04 -5.96
CA ASN A 3 -0.79 1.32 -5.43
C ASN A 3 -0.74 1.39 -3.89
N ALA A 4 -0.93 0.28 -3.18
CA ALA A 4 -0.84 0.24 -1.72
C ALA A 4 0.62 0.35 -1.25
N ILE A 5 1.55 -0.30 -1.95
CA ILE A 5 2.99 -0.16 -1.68
C ILE A 5 3.45 1.29 -1.92
N ALA A 6 2.98 1.92 -3.00
CA ALA A 6 3.30 3.31 -3.31
C ALA A 6 2.81 4.29 -2.22
N LYS A 7 1.65 4.03 -1.60
CA LYS A 7 1.14 4.82 -0.47
C LYS A 7 1.97 4.67 0.81
N MET A 8 2.75 3.60 0.96
CA MET A 8 3.68 3.41 2.08
C MET A 8 5.03 4.12 1.88
N ARG A 9 5.22 4.79 0.74
CA ARG A 9 6.47 5.50 0.43
C ARG A 9 6.65 6.67 1.41
N PRO A 10 7.73 6.70 2.21
CA PRO A 10 8.03 7.86 3.05
C PRO A 10 8.37 9.09 2.22
N GLU A 11 8.30 10.26 2.85
CA GLU A 11 8.72 11.51 2.21
C GLU A 11 10.24 11.56 1.99
N GLY A 12 10.65 12.24 0.92
CA GLY A 12 12.06 12.44 0.59
C GLY A 12 12.65 11.40 -0.37
N LYS A 13 13.99 11.34 -0.38
CA LYS A 13 14.74 10.41 -1.23
C LYS A 13 14.84 9.06 -0.56
N GLN A 14 14.69 7.99 -1.35
CA GLN A 14 14.79 6.63 -0.86
C GLN A 14 16.13 6.38 -0.18
N ASN A 15 16.06 5.81 1.02
CA ASN A 15 17.23 5.53 1.85
C ASN A 15 17.17 4.09 2.36
N LEU A 16 18.21 3.30 2.09
CA LEU A 16 18.27 1.89 2.48
C LEU A 16 18.57 1.69 3.97
N SER A 17 19.17 2.68 4.63
CA SER A 17 19.58 2.62 6.03
C SER A 17 18.60 3.32 6.98
N ALA A 18 17.66 4.08 6.44
CA ALA A 18 16.68 4.82 7.23
C ALA A 18 15.56 3.89 7.73
N PRO A 19 15.25 3.87 9.05
CA PRO A 19 14.24 2.98 9.62
C PRO A 19 12.84 3.13 9.00
N GLU A 20 12.45 4.36 8.66
CA GLU A 20 11.15 4.68 8.07
C GLU A 20 11.00 4.13 6.64
N TRP A 21 12.11 3.95 5.92
CA TRP A 21 12.14 3.37 4.57
C TRP A 21 12.21 1.85 4.57
N LEU A 22 12.57 1.23 5.71
CA LEU A 22 12.91 -0.19 5.76
C LEU A 22 11.77 -1.08 5.24
N LEU A 23 10.54 -0.88 5.72
CA LEU A 23 9.41 -1.71 5.34
C LEU A 23 9.03 -1.52 3.86
N TYR A 24 9.07 -0.28 3.38
CA TYR A 24 8.87 0.04 1.96
C TYR A 24 9.91 -0.66 1.08
N ASN A 25 11.20 -0.53 1.42
CA ASN A 25 12.31 -1.13 0.68
C ASN A 25 12.20 -2.66 0.60
N ILE A 26 11.79 -3.31 1.70
CA ILE A 26 11.56 -4.77 1.73
C ILE A 26 10.46 -5.14 0.75
N LEU A 27 9.35 -4.40 0.74
CA LEU A 27 8.19 -4.68 -0.11
C LEU A 27 8.49 -4.42 -1.59
N GLU A 28 9.12 -3.30 -1.89
CA GLU A 28 9.54 -2.94 -3.24
C GLU A 28 10.48 -3.98 -3.82
N MET A 29 11.57 -4.30 -3.11
CA MET A 29 12.53 -5.27 -3.58
C MET A 29 11.93 -6.68 -3.73
N ARG A 30 11.04 -7.10 -2.82
CA ARG A 30 10.48 -8.45 -2.84
C ARG A 30 9.38 -8.64 -3.88
N PHE A 31 8.46 -7.68 -3.98
CA PHE A 31 7.20 -7.83 -4.73
C PHE A 31 7.15 -7.01 -6.01
N ILE A 32 7.90 -5.92 -6.12
CA ILE A 32 7.99 -5.11 -7.33
C ILE A 32 9.20 -5.54 -8.16
N GLU A 33 10.37 -5.64 -7.55
CA GLU A 33 11.61 -6.03 -8.24
C GLU A 33 11.81 -7.56 -8.32
N GLY A 34 11.08 -8.33 -7.51
CA GLY A 34 11.14 -9.80 -7.52
C GLY A 34 12.44 -10.42 -6.96
N ARG A 35 13.20 -9.68 -6.15
CA ARG A 35 14.47 -10.15 -5.57
C ARG A 35 14.28 -11.31 -4.61
N LYS A 36 15.33 -12.12 -4.48
CA LYS A 36 15.40 -13.22 -3.50
C LYS A 36 15.66 -12.67 -2.10
N VAL A 37 15.14 -13.37 -1.09
CA VAL A 37 15.28 -12.99 0.34
C VAL A 37 16.75 -12.74 0.71
N ARG A 38 17.65 -13.64 0.31
CA ARG A 38 19.09 -13.50 0.57
C ARG A 38 19.67 -12.21 0.00
N GLU A 39 19.35 -11.88 -1.25
CA GLU A 39 19.84 -10.66 -1.91
C GLU A 39 19.33 -9.39 -1.22
N ILE A 40 18.09 -9.42 -0.72
CA ILE A 40 17.49 -8.31 0.02
C ILE A 40 18.17 -8.14 1.38
N ALA A 41 18.42 -9.26 2.08
CA ALA A 41 19.08 -9.27 3.39
C ALA A 41 20.50 -8.69 3.27
N ASP A 42 21.26 -9.13 2.26
CA ASP A 42 22.59 -8.62 1.96
C ASP A 42 22.57 -7.11 1.64
N ARG A 43 21.63 -6.67 0.79
CA ARG A 43 21.50 -5.26 0.39
C ARG A 43 21.08 -4.33 1.52
N LEU A 44 20.26 -4.81 2.45
CA LEU A 44 19.83 -4.08 3.64
C LEU A 44 20.78 -4.25 4.84
N ALA A 45 21.92 -4.95 4.64
CA ALA A 45 22.90 -5.24 5.67
C ALA A 45 22.29 -5.85 6.95
N MET A 46 21.41 -6.84 6.79
CA MET A 46 20.72 -7.51 7.89
C MET A 46 20.66 -9.02 7.72
N SER A 47 20.41 -9.74 8.81
CA SER A 47 20.21 -11.20 8.74
C SER A 47 18.90 -11.57 8.06
N GLU A 48 18.85 -12.74 7.40
CA GLU A 48 17.60 -13.27 6.83
C GLU A 48 16.49 -13.41 7.89
N SER A 49 16.86 -13.82 9.11
CA SER A 49 15.90 -13.95 10.22
C SER A 49 15.26 -12.63 10.61
N ASP A 50 16.02 -11.54 10.62
CA ASP A 50 15.46 -10.20 10.86
C ASP A 50 14.60 -9.75 9.68
N LEU A 51 15.08 -9.96 8.45
CA LEU A 51 14.33 -9.66 7.23
C LEU A 51 12.95 -10.34 7.23
N TYR A 52 12.85 -11.63 7.58
CA TYR A 52 11.57 -12.31 7.67
C TYR A 52 10.62 -11.68 8.70
N ARG A 53 11.13 -11.23 9.86
CA ARG A 53 10.30 -10.56 10.87
C ARG A 53 9.77 -9.22 10.34
N LYS A 54 10.64 -8.42 9.72
CA LYS A 54 10.29 -7.12 9.13
C LYS A 54 9.32 -7.28 7.97
N GLN A 55 9.51 -8.30 7.14
CA GLN A 55 8.60 -8.64 6.05
C GLN A 55 7.19 -8.97 6.57
N ARG A 56 7.06 -9.73 7.67
CA ARG A 56 5.74 -9.99 8.28
C ARG A 56 5.05 -8.71 8.74
N VAL A 57 5.79 -7.78 9.33
CA VAL A 57 5.25 -6.47 9.75
C VAL A 57 4.82 -5.66 8.52
N ALA A 58 5.64 -5.63 7.47
CA ALA A 58 5.35 -4.90 6.25
C ALA A 58 4.09 -5.42 5.53
N ILE A 59 3.94 -6.74 5.42
CA ILE A 59 2.73 -7.37 4.87
C ILE A 59 1.50 -7.02 5.70
N GLY A 60 1.61 -7.04 7.04
CA GLY A 60 0.52 -6.65 7.93
C GLY A 60 0.09 -5.19 7.76
N GLN A 61 1.03 -4.28 7.48
CA GLN A 61 0.72 -2.89 7.16
C GLN A 61 0.01 -2.74 5.81
N ILE A 62 0.48 -3.42 4.75
CA ILE A 62 -0.22 -3.43 3.46
C ILE A 62 -1.64 -3.98 3.63
N ALA A 63 -1.81 -5.07 4.38
CA ALA A 63 -3.13 -5.68 4.56
C ALA A 63 -4.12 -4.68 5.19
N ARG A 64 -3.71 -3.96 6.23
CA ARG A 64 -4.53 -2.91 6.84
C ARG A 64 -4.84 -1.78 5.86
N LEU A 65 -3.83 -1.28 5.15
CA LEU A 65 -4.01 -0.23 4.17
C LEU A 65 -4.96 -0.63 3.04
N LEU A 66 -4.90 -1.89 2.58
CA LEU A 66 -5.83 -2.41 1.57
C LEU A 66 -7.26 -2.46 2.12
N THR A 67 -7.45 -2.91 3.36
CA THR A 67 -8.77 -2.91 4.01
C THR A 67 -9.33 -1.50 4.18
N GLU A 68 -8.52 -0.54 4.60
CA GLU A 68 -8.91 0.88 4.70
C GLU A 68 -9.30 1.42 3.31
N MET A 69 -8.50 1.13 2.28
CA MET A 69 -8.79 1.54 0.91
C MET A 69 -10.09 0.93 0.36
N GLU A 70 -10.41 -0.31 0.72
CA GLU A 70 -11.67 -0.95 0.34
C GLU A 70 -12.88 -0.31 1.04
N GLN A 71 -12.72 0.05 2.32
CA GLN A 71 -13.75 0.75 3.09
C GLN A 71 -14.01 2.17 2.55
N ASP A 72 -12.97 2.95 2.31
CA ASP A 72 -13.10 4.30 1.74
C ASP A 72 -13.79 4.28 0.38
N ASN A 73 -13.37 3.36 -0.49
CA ASN A 73 -13.94 3.20 -1.83
C ASN A 73 -15.42 2.78 -1.76
N SER A 74 -15.80 1.92 -0.81
CA SER A 74 -17.21 1.53 -0.61
C SER A 74 -18.10 2.73 -0.23
N GLY A 75 -17.60 3.65 0.59
CA GLY A 75 -18.31 4.88 0.94
C GLY A 75 -18.40 5.87 -0.22
N GLU A 76 -17.35 5.97 -1.05
CA GLU A 76 -17.38 6.76 -2.28
C GLU A 76 -18.41 6.23 -3.29
N TYR A 77 -18.51 4.91 -3.50
CA TYR A 77 -19.52 4.33 -4.38
C TYR A 77 -20.95 4.61 -3.90
N ASP A 78 -21.20 4.46 -2.59
CA ASP A 78 -22.52 4.68 -2.00
C ASP A 78 -22.95 6.16 -2.12
N MET A 79 -22.02 7.08 -1.87
CA MET A 79 -22.25 8.52 -2.09
C MET A 79 -22.48 8.85 -3.57
N ARG A 80 -21.72 8.23 -4.48
CA ARG A 80 -21.86 8.46 -5.93
C ARG A 80 -23.18 7.93 -6.47
N LEU A 81 -23.65 6.78 -5.96
CA LEU A 81 -24.97 6.21 -6.24
C LEU A 81 -26.09 7.12 -5.74
N ALA A 82 -25.99 7.61 -4.51
CA ALA A 82 -26.95 8.57 -3.95
C ALA A 82 -27.03 9.87 -4.77
N LEU A 83 -25.89 10.41 -5.22
CA LEU A 83 -25.84 11.61 -6.07
C LEU A 83 -26.37 11.34 -7.49
N SER A 84 -26.18 10.14 -8.05
CA SER A 84 -26.78 9.77 -9.34
C SER A 84 -28.29 9.58 -9.25
N ASP A 85 -28.81 9.00 -8.16
CA ASP A 85 -30.25 8.82 -7.98
C ASP A 85 -30.99 10.15 -7.78
N MET A 86 -30.33 11.13 -7.15
CA MET A 86 -30.84 12.50 -7.01
C MET A 86 -30.87 13.29 -8.32
N THR A 87 -29.94 13.03 -9.25
CA THR A 87 -29.90 13.68 -10.57
C THR A 87 -30.81 13.00 -11.60
N THR A 88 -31.08 11.71 -11.42
CA THR A 88 -31.95 10.93 -12.33
C THR A 88 -33.44 11.11 -12.02
N ASN A 89 -33.81 11.44 -10.78
CA ASN A 89 -35.22 11.62 -10.36
C ASN A 89 -35.78 13.06 -10.49
N GLY A 90 -35.08 13.99 -11.16
CA GLY A 90 -35.59 15.36 -11.24
C GLY A 90 -34.97 16.25 -12.31
N ALA A 91 -35.35 16.04 -13.59
CA ALA A 91 -35.52 17.13 -14.58
C ALA A 91 -36.15 16.62 -15.89
N VAL A 92 -37.45 16.28 -15.86
CA VAL A 92 -38.35 16.65 -16.96
C VAL A 92 -39.36 17.62 -16.35
N ALA A 93 -39.00 18.90 -16.35
CA ALA A 93 -39.98 19.97 -16.32
C ALA A 93 -40.54 20.13 -17.75
N PRO A 94 -41.82 20.54 -17.92
CA PRO A 94 -42.53 20.50 -19.20
C PRO A 94 -41.90 21.33 -20.32
#